data_AF-A0A948GZ82-F1
#
_entry.id   AF-A0A948GZ82-F1
#
_cell.length_a   1.000
_cell.length_b   1.000
_cell.length_c   1.000
_cell.angle_alpha   90.00
_cell.angle_beta   90.00
_cell.angle_gamma   90.00
#
_symmetry.space_group_name_H-M   'P 1'
#
loop_
_entity.id
_entity.type
_entity.pdbx_description
1 polymer ?
#
loop_
_entity_poly.entity_id
_entity_poly.type
_entity_poly.pdbx_seq_one_letter_code
_entity_poly.pdbx_strand_id
1 'polypeptide(L)'
;MKMTVIETAKITSKGQVTIPNRIRKLLHVDTGSSLAFGLSKEGVFLLPCKVTAESPYTASEWAKIEKLVLAKGKVYKSAKRAKKHIEAL
;
A
#
# COMPACT_ATOMS: atom_id res chain seq x y z
N MET A 1 20.63 17.43 14.05
CA MET A 1 21.35 18.13 12.95
C MET A 1 20.79 19.55 12.81
N LYS A 2 21.53 20.52 12.25
CA LYS A 2 21.00 21.87 12.00
C LYS A 2 20.07 21.80 10.78
N MET A 3 18.77 22.02 10.97
CA MET A 3 17.78 21.96 9.90
C MET A 3 17.82 23.26 9.07
N THR A 4 18.02 23.14 7.77
CA THR A 4 18.00 24.27 6.84
C THR A 4 16.72 24.25 6.02
N VAL A 5 15.92 25.31 6.13
CA VAL A 5 14.70 25.46 5.32
C VAL A 5 15.09 25.92 3.92
N ILE A 6 14.81 25.07 2.92
CA ILE A 6 15.16 25.35 1.51
C ILE A 6 13.96 25.75 0.65
N GLU A 7 12.75 25.35 1.04
CA GLU A 7 11.47 25.65 0.38
C GLU A 7 10.34 25.61 1.42
N THR A 8 9.22 26.28 1.16
CA THR A 8 8.01 26.19 1.98
C THR A 8 6.78 25.92 1.11
N ALA A 9 5.75 25.30 1.68
CA ALA A 9 4.48 25.06 1.01
C ALA A 9 3.32 25.32 1.98
N LYS A 10 2.18 25.74 1.45
CA LYS A 10 0.95 25.94 2.24
C LYS A 10 0.02 24.75 2.10
N ILE A 11 -0.69 24.44 3.18
CA ILE A 11 -1.80 23.51 3.16
C ILE A 11 -2.99 24.22 2.51
N THR A 12 -3.60 23.55 1.53
CA THR A 12 -4.83 24.03 0.87
C THR A 12 -6.06 23.84 1.77
N SER A 13 -7.20 24.43 1.41
CA SER A 13 -8.44 24.27 2.16
C SER A 13 -8.91 22.81 2.30
N LYS A 14 -8.45 21.92 1.41
CA LYS A 14 -8.74 20.47 1.44
C LYS A 14 -7.74 19.67 2.27
N GLY A 15 -6.83 20.32 3.00
CA GLY A 15 -5.80 19.64 3.78
C GLY A 15 -4.65 19.05 2.94
N GLN A 16 -4.57 19.36 1.64
CA GLN A 16 -3.51 18.87 0.76
C GLN A 16 -2.32 19.82 0.78
N VAL A 17 -1.11 19.28 0.79
CA VAL A 17 0.15 20.02 0.54
C VAL A 17 0.76 19.55 -0.77
N THR A 18 1.15 20.51 -1.63
CA THR A 18 1.86 20.20 -2.88
C THR A 18 3.36 20.22 -2.64
N ILE A 19 4.07 19.19 -3.10
CA ILE A 19 5.53 19.13 -2.98
C ILE A 19 6.15 20.00 -4.09
N PRO A 20 6.90 21.06 -3.72
CA PRO A 20 7.53 21.95 -4.70
C PRO A 20 8.44 21.18 -5.66
N ASN A 21 8.54 21.64 -6.91
CA ASN A 21 9.28 20.94 -7.97
C ASN A 21 10.75 20.65 -7.59
N ARG A 22 11.41 21.60 -6.91
CA ARG A 22 12.78 21.44 -6.43
C ARG A 22 12.91 20.30 -5.43
N ILE A 23 11.95 20.15 -4.50
CA ILE A 23 11.92 19.07 -3.53
C ILE A 23 11.64 17.72 -4.21
N ARG A 24 10.73 17.68 -5.19
CA ARG A 24 10.46 16.46 -5.98
C ARG A 24 11.73 15.93 -6.66
N LYS A 25 12.52 16.82 -7.27
CA LYS A 25 13.80 16.47 -7.90
C LYS A 25 14.82 15.95 -6.89
N LEU A 26 14.91 16.56 -5.71
CA LEU A 26 15.82 16.13 -4.64
C LEU A 26 15.44 14.78 -4.04
N LEU A 27 14.14 14.48 -3.95
CA LEU A 27 13.63 13.19 -3.45
C LEU A 27 13.53 12.12 -4.55
N HIS A 28 13.81 12.47 -5.81
CA HIS A 28 13.62 11.61 -6.98
C HIS A 28 12.21 10.99 -7.05
N VAL A 29 11.18 11.81 -6.81
CA VAL A 29 9.77 11.38 -6.86
C VAL A 29 9.00 12.03 -7.98
N ASP A 30 8.18 11.21 -8.62
CA ASP A 30 7.29 11.58 -9.73
C ASP A 30 5.83 11.23 -9.44
N THR A 31 4.93 11.58 -10.35
CA THR A 31 3.52 11.19 -10.26
C THR A 31 3.38 9.68 -10.05
N GLY A 32 2.65 9.27 -9.01
CA GLY A 32 2.47 7.86 -8.64
C GLY A 32 3.54 7.31 -7.68
N SER A 33 4.59 8.07 -7.39
CA SER A 33 5.54 7.72 -6.33
C SER A 33 4.87 7.74 -4.96
N SER A 34 5.29 6.81 -4.09
CA SER A 34 4.83 6.76 -2.71
C SER A 34 5.80 7.48 -1.78
N LEU A 35 5.24 8.13 -0.76
CA LEU A 35 5.99 8.85 0.26
C LEU A 35 5.56 8.36 1.64
N ALA A 36 6.54 8.11 2.50
CA ALA A 36 6.33 7.74 3.89
C ALA A 36 6.52 8.96 4.80
N PHE A 37 5.73 8.99 5.87
CA PHE A 37 5.90 9.93 6.98
C PHE A 37 6.61 9.19 8.12
N GLY A 38 7.88 9.50 8.34
CA GLY A 38 8.69 8.96 9.43
C GLY A 38 8.61 9.86 10.66
N LEU A 39 8.62 9.27 11.86
CA LEU A 39 8.73 10.00 13.12
C LEU A 39 10.14 9.90 13.67
N SER A 40 10.68 11.01 14.15
CA SER A 40 11.95 11.07 14.87
C SER A 40 11.83 12.02 16.07
N LYS A 41 12.85 12.04 16.95
CA LYS A 41 12.93 13.00 18.06
C LYS A 41 12.94 14.46 17.61
N GLU A 42 13.33 14.71 16.36
CA GLU A 42 13.42 16.05 15.77
C GLU A 42 12.13 16.45 15.03
N GLY A 43 11.17 15.54 14.84
CA GLY A 43 9.88 15.81 14.20
C GLY A 43 9.44 14.77 13.15
N VAL A 44 8.63 15.22 12.20
CA VAL A 44 8.12 14.39 11.08
C VAL A 44 9.01 14.56 9.86
N PHE A 45 9.40 13.45 9.25
CA PHE A 45 10.21 13.40 8.03
C PHE A 45 9.41 12.84 6.87
N LEU A 46 9.65 13.37 5.68
CA LEU A 46 9.08 12.90 4.42
C LEU A 46 10.15 12.12 3.67
N LEU A 47 9.86 10.86 3.34
CA LEU A 47 10.84 9.93 2.77
C LEU A 47 10.25 9.27 1.51
N PRO A 48 11.01 9.16 0.40
CA PRO A 48 10.60 8.33 -0.72
C PRO A 48 10.52 6.88 -0.26
N CYS A 49 9.42 6.20 -0.58
CA CYS A 49 9.27 4.78 -0.28
C CYS A 49 8.75 4.04 -1.51
N LYS A 50 9.18 2.79 -1.64
CA LYS A 50 8.52 1.84 -2.52
C LYS A 50 7.53 1.07 -1.66
N VAL A 51 6.26 1.13 -2.01
CA VAL A 51 5.25 0.25 -1.41
C VAL A 51 5.45 -1.13 -2.02
N THR A 52 6.33 -1.90 -1.42
CA THR A 52 6.43 -3.34 -1.64
C THR A 52 5.36 -3.98 -0.77
N ALA A 53 4.10 -3.90 -1.20
CA ALA A 53 3.08 -4.77 -0.63
C ALA A 53 3.46 -6.21 -1.05
N GLU A 54 4.29 -6.85 -0.24
CA GLU A 54 4.50 -8.29 -0.37
C GLU A 54 3.17 -8.95 -0.08
N SER A 55 2.68 -9.72 -1.06
CA SER A 55 1.47 -10.47 -0.81
C SER A 55 1.74 -11.48 0.31
N PRO A 56 0.85 -11.61 1.31
CA PRO A 56 0.96 -12.69 2.28
C PRO A 56 0.76 -14.08 1.64
N TYR A 57 0.37 -14.14 0.37
CA TYR A 57 0.09 -15.34 -0.38
C TYR A 57 1.13 -15.55 -1.49
N THR A 58 1.58 -16.79 -1.60
CA THR A 58 2.35 -17.28 -2.74
C THR A 58 1.50 -17.25 -4.02
N ALA A 59 2.15 -17.31 -5.18
CA ALA A 59 1.45 -17.38 -6.47
C ALA A 59 0.44 -18.55 -6.55
N SER A 60 0.77 -19.69 -5.92
CA SER A 60 -0.12 -20.86 -5.84
C SER A 60 -1.35 -20.61 -4.98
N GLU A 61 -1.20 -19.89 -3.86
CA GLU A 61 -2.31 -19.51 -2.99
C GLU A 61 -3.22 -18.49 -3.67
N TRP A 62 -2.65 -17.52 -4.41
CA TRP A 62 -3.42 -16.61 -5.24
C TRP A 62 -4.27 -17.33 -6.28
N ALA A 63 -3.67 -18.27 -7.03
CA ALA A 63 -4.41 -19.06 -8.01
C ALA A 63 -5.57 -19.83 -7.36
N LYS A 64 -5.39 -20.31 -6.12
CA LYS A 64 -6.46 -20.97 -5.37
C LYS A 64 -7.55 -19.99 -4.92
N ILE A 65 -7.18 -18.81 -4.42
CA ILE A 65 -8.13 -17.75 -4.04
C ILE A 65 -8.96 -17.32 -5.25
N GLU A 66 -8.33 -17.10 -6.40
CA GLU A 66 -9.01 -16.73 -7.64
C GLU A 66 -10.02 -17.79 -8.08
N LYS A 67 -9.64 -19.08 -8.05
CA LYS A 67 -10.57 -20.18 -8.33
C LYS A 67 -11.77 -20.21 -7.37
N LEU A 68 -11.54 -19.95 -6.08
CA LEU A 68 -12.60 -19.92 -5.08
C LEU A 68 -13.56 -18.74 -5.28
N VAL A 69 -13.05 -17.57 -5.70
CA VAL A 69 -13.86 -16.39 -6.03
C VAL A 69 -14.71 -16.65 -7.28
N LEU A 70 -14.15 -17.33 -8.29
CA LEU A 70 -14.85 -17.66 -9.54
C LEU A 70 -15.87 -18.80 -9.38
N ALA A 71 -15.70 -19.66 -8.37
CA ALA A 71 -16.62 -20.76 -8.10
C ALA A 71 -18.00 -20.22 -7.71
N LYS A 72 -19.05 -20.72 -8.37
CA LYS A 72 -20.43 -20.37 -8.00
C LYS A 72 -20.70 -20.78 -6.55
N GLY A 73 -21.22 -19.84 -5.76
CA GLY A 73 -21.61 -20.09 -4.37
C GLY A 73 -22.57 -21.28 -4.27
N LYS A 74 -22.27 -22.21 -3.35
CA LYS A 74 -23.08 -23.40 -3.10
C LYS A 74 -23.30 -23.57 -1.61
N VAL A 75 -24.54 -23.82 -1.22
CA VAL A 75 -24.90 -24.10 0.18
C VAL A 75 -24.65 -25.58 0.46
N TYR A 76 -23.87 -25.88 1.50
CA TYR A 76 -23.57 -27.24 1.92
C TYR A 76 -24.32 -27.60 3.19
N LYS A 77 -24.88 -28.81 3.22
CA LYS A 77 -25.60 -29.34 4.39
C LYS A 77 -24.71 -29.61 5.61
N SER A 78 -23.38 -29.63 5.44
CA SER A 78 -22.44 -29.83 6.54
C SER A 78 -21.06 -29.26 6.21
N ALA A 79 -20.33 -28.85 7.27
CA ALA A 79 -18.97 -28.31 7.15
C ALA A 79 -18.00 -29.30 6.47
N LYS A 80 -18.15 -30.61 6.72
CA LYS A 80 -17.31 -31.65 6.09
C LYS A 80 -17.46 -31.68 4.57
N ARG A 81 -18.68 -31.48 4.06
CA ARG A 81 -18.94 -31.43 2.60
C ARG A 81 -18.41 -30.15 1.97
N ALA A 82 -18.52 -29.02 2.67
CA ALA A 82 -17.95 -27.76 2.21
C ALA A 82 -16.42 -27.84 2.10
N LYS A 83 -15.74 -28.34 3.15
CA LYS A 83 -14.28 -28.51 3.18
C LYS A 83 -13.79 -29.41 2.04
N LYS A 84 -14.42 -30.58 1.86
CA LYS A 84 -14.08 -31.50 0.77
C LYS A 84 -14.20 -30.86 -0.62
N HIS A 85 -15.17 -29.97 -0.82
CA HIS A 85 -15.31 -29.27 -2.10
C HIS A 85 -14.23 -28.19 -2.29
N ILE A 86 -13.94 -27.41 -1.25
CA ILE A 86 -12.88 -26.38 -1.27
C ILE A 86 -11.49 -27.02 -1.48
N GLU A 87 -11.26 -28.22 -0.93
CA GLU A 87 -10.04 -28.99 -1.15
C GLU A 87 -9.91 -29.52 -2.59
N ALA A 88 -11.02 -29.69 -3.30
CA ALA A 88 -11.05 -30.20 -4.67
C ALA A 88 -10.99 -29.09 -5.75
N LEU A 89 -10.93 -27.82 -5.36
CA LEU A 89 -10.79 -26.64 -6.25
C LEU A 89 -9.33 -26.17 -6.29
#